data_AF-A0A6J6IBE7-F1
#
_entry.id   AF-A0A6J6IBE7-F1
#
_cell.length_a   1.000
_cell.length_b   1.000
_cell.length_c   1.000
_cell.angle_alpha   90.00
_cell.angle_beta   90.00
_cell.angle_gamma   90.00
#
_symmetry.space_group_name_H-M   'P 1'
#
loop_
_entity.id
_entity.type
_entity.pdbx_description
1 polymer ?
#
loop_
_entity_poly.entity_id
_entity_poly.type
_entity_poly.pdbx_seq_one_letter_code
_entity_poly.pdbx_strand_id
1 'polypeptide(L)' 'MTSGLARFKCPEQVVVLDSIERNLMGKIQKDRIRAQVAALTP' A
#
# COMPACT_ATOMS: atom_id res chain seq x y z
N MET A 1 21.96 3.39 3.35
CA MET A 1 21.39 3.55 1.99
C MET A 1 20.01 4.19 2.13
N THR A 2 19.89 5.50 1.92
CA THR A 2 18.61 6.23 1.95
C THR A 2 18.55 7.12 0.70
N SER A 3 18.29 6.52 -0.45
CA SER A 3 18.20 7.22 -1.72
C SER A 3 16.74 7.53 -2.06
N GLY A 4 16.34 8.81 -1.98
CA GLY A 4 15.40 9.36 -2.96
C GLY A 4 14.18 10.17 -2.48
N LEU A 5 13.79 10.18 -1.20
CA LEU A 5 12.58 10.89 -0.76
C LEU A 5 12.87 11.89 0.36
N ALA A 6 12.23 13.07 0.26
CA ALA A 6 12.16 14.02 1.35
C ALA A 6 11.40 13.40 2.53
N ARG A 7 11.79 13.73 3.77
CA ARG A 7 11.27 13.08 4.99
C ARG A 7 9.74 13.05 5.08
N PHE A 8 9.05 14.13 4.65
CA PHE A 8 7.59 14.22 4.66
C PHE A 8 6.88 13.32 3.63
N LYS A 9 7.63 12.75 2.67
CA LYS A 9 7.11 11.79 1.68
C LYS A 9 7.44 10.35 2.04
N CYS A 10 8.26 10.14 3.06
CA CYS A 10 8.57 8.79 3.50
C CYS A 10 7.29 8.17 4.08
N PRO A 11 6.95 6.92 3.71
CA PRO A 11 5.80 6.24 4.28
C PRO A 11 6.00 6.07 5.79
N GLU A 12 4.97 6.40 6.57
CA GLU A 12 4.99 6.22 8.03
C GLU A 12 4.89 4.74 8.43
N GLN A 13 4.24 3.93 7.57
CA GLN A 13 4.07 2.50 7.76
C GLN A 13 4.27 1.77 6.43
N VAL A 14 4.85 0.57 6.49
CA VAL A 14 4.96 -0.36 5.36
C VAL A 14 4.25 -1.65 5.75
N VAL A 15 3.24 -2.03 4.97
CA VAL A 15 2.49 -3.27 5.15
C VAL A 15 2.85 -4.24 4.03
N VAL A 16 3.29 -5.43 4.39
CA VAL A 16 3.59 -6.51 3.44
C VAL A 16 2.36 -7.40 3.34
N LEU A 17 1.91 -7.65 2.11
CA LEU A 17 0.75 -8.49 1.81
C LEU A 17 1.20 -9.61 0.88
N ASP A 18 0.65 -10.81 1.06
CA ASP A 18 0.97 -11.96 0.19
C ASP A 18 0.48 -11.75 -1.25
N SER A 19 -0.64 -11.04 -1.43
CA SER A 19 -1.18 -10.70 -2.74
C SER A 19 -1.89 -9.35 -2.74
N ILE A 20 -1.92 -8.71 -3.91
CA ILE A 20 -2.61 -7.44 -4.13
C ILE A 20 -3.76 -7.67 -5.10
N GLU A 21 -4.95 -7.25 -4.70
CA GLU A 21 -6.14 -7.42 -5.51
C GLU A 21 -6.09 -6.58 -6.80
N ARG A 22 -6.38 -7.26 -7.91
CA ARG A 22 -6.42 -6.70 -9.25
C ARG A 22 -7.74 -7.01 -9.91
N ASN A 23 -8.20 -6.13 -10.79
CA ASN A 23 -9.34 -6.44 -11.65
C ASN A 23 -8.93 -7.44 -12.77
N LEU A 24 -9.92 -7.88 -13.57
CA LEU A 24 -9.70 -8.77 -14.73
C LEU A 24 -8.67 -8.23 -15.74
N MET A 25 -8.42 -6.91 -15.72
CA MET A 25 -7.46 -6.25 -16.58
C MET A 25 -6.11 -5.99 -15.90
N GLY A 26 -5.88 -6.58 -14.73
CA GLY A 26 -4.62 -6.46 -13.99
C GLY A 26 -4.42 -5.12 -13.26
N LYS A 27 -5.38 -4.20 -13.31
CA LYS A 27 -5.33 -2.92 -12.59
C LYS A 27 -5.51 -3.17 -11.09
N ILE A 28 -4.60 -2.61 -10.31
CA ILE A 28 -4.66 -2.62 -8.85
C ILE A 28 -5.88 -1.82 -8.36
N GLN A 29 -6.68 -2.43 -7.50
CA GLN A 29 -7.87 -1.81 -6.92
C GLN A 29 -7.53 -1.11 -5.60
N LYS A 30 -6.98 0.12 -5.69
CA LYS A 30 -6.52 0.87 -4.51
C LYS A 30 -7.61 1.09 -3.45
N ASP A 31 -8.87 1.23 -3.84
CA ASP A 31 -9.98 1.44 -2.89
C ASP A 31 -10.17 0.21 -1.98
N ARG A 32 -10.03 -1.00 -2.53
CA ARG A 32 -10.07 -2.25 -1.75
C ARG A 32 -8.85 -2.39 -0.85
N ILE A 33 -7.67 -2.01 -1.32
CA ILE A 33 -6.43 -1.99 -0.51
C ILE A 33 -6.56 -1.02 0.67
N ARG A 34 -7.13 0.17 0.46
CA ARG A 34 -7.34 1.12 1.57
C ARG A 34 -8.24 0.52 2.65
N ALA A 35 -9.33 -0.14 2.26
CA ALA A 35 -10.23 -0.81 3.20
C ALA A 35 -9.52 -1.97 3.94
N GLN A 36 -8.72 -2.77 3.22
CA GLN A 36 -7.96 -3.87 3.81
C GLN A 36 -6.89 -3.37 4.80
N VAL A 37 -6.13 -2.35 4.44
CA VAL A 37 -5.11 -1.77 5.32
C VAL A 37 -5.75 -1.12 6.56
N ALA A 38 -6.88 -0.42 6.39
CA ALA A 38 -7.61 0.17 7.52
C ALA A 38 -8.18 -0.89 8.49
N ALA A 39 -8.44 -2.12 8.02
CA ALA A 39 -8.84 -3.21 8.90
C ALA A 39 -7.67 -3.89 9.62
N LEU A 40 -6.45 -3.76 9.10
CA LEU A 40 -5.24 -4.37 9.65
C LEU A 40 -4.49 -3.44 10.61
N THR A 41 -4.62 -2.13 10.44
CA THR A 41 -4.01 -1.13 11.31
C THR A 41 -5.09 -0.57 12.27
N PRO A 42 -4.90 -0.69 13.60
CA PRO A 42 -5.85 -0.18 14.61
C PRO A 42 -5.95 1.34 14.65
#